data_AF-A0A924UW73-F1
#
_entry.id   AF-A0A924UW73-F1
#
_cell.length_a   1.000
_cell.length_b   1.000
_cell.length_c   1.000
_cell.angle_alpha   90.00
_cell.angle_beta   90.00
_cell.angle_gamma   90.00
#
_symmetry.space_group_name_H-M   'P 1'
#
loop_
_entity.id
_entity.type
_entity.pdbx_description
1 polymer ?
#
loop_
_entity_poly.entity_id
_entity_poly.type
_entity_poly.pdbx_seq_one_letter_code
_entity_poly.pdbx_strand_id
1 'polypeptide(L)'
;HRGNISELVLPAIGQTIYNFLDNEFYELRRKFEVLADFKIVDPSEIIKRIADETKLFKFESSDKNPAPSLNARLVLETIQNETLILKEDANMWMVYNAFNELLHGKMKKTFDQQKKLDKELFNTALELVY
;
A
#
# COMPACT_ATOMS: atom_id res chain seq x y z
N HIS A 1 26.65 6.78 46.35
CA HIS A 1 26.49 7.25 44.96
C HIS A 1 25.78 6.21 44.09
N ARG A 2 24.43 6.11 44.15
CA ARG A 2 23.61 5.28 43.25
C ARG A 2 22.21 5.88 42.98
N GLY A 3 21.97 7.14 43.37
CA GLY A 3 20.66 7.80 43.27
C GLY A 3 20.43 8.61 41.98
N ASN A 4 21.50 9.14 41.34
CA ASN A 4 21.35 10.08 40.22
C ASN A 4 21.23 9.44 38.82
N ILE A 5 21.50 8.14 38.66
CA ILE A 5 21.44 7.50 37.34
C ILE A 5 19.99 7.11 36.98
N SER A 6 19.16 6.78 37.97
CA SER A 6 17.80 6.31 37.71
C SER A 6 16.84 7.43 37.27
N GLU A 7 17.04 8.67 37.74
CA GLU A 7 16.12 9.79 37.45
C GLU A 7 16.34 10.41 36.06
N LEU A 8 17.54 10.31 35.48
CA LEU A 8 17.85 10.91 34.19
C LEU A 8 17.64 9.97 32.99
N VAL A 9 17.72 8.65 33.21
CA VAL A 9 17.71 7.65 32.14
C VAL A 9 16.30 7.32 31.65
N LEU A 10 15.31 7.28 32.54
CA LEU A 10 13.91 7.02 32.17
C LEU A 10 13.28 8.13 31.30
N PRO A 11 13.45 9.43 31.60
CA PRO A 11 12.93 10.50 30.74
C PRO A 11 13.59 10.53 29.36
N ALA A 12 14.90 10.28 29.27
CA ALA A 12 15.62 10.27 28.00
C ALA A 12 15.23 9.07 27.11
N ILE A 13 15.00 7.89 27.68
CA ILE A 13 14.46 6.72 26.95
C ILE A 13 13.03 7.01 26.49
N GLY A 14 12.20 7.60 27.34
CA GLY A 14 10.85 8.04 26.98
C GLY A 14 10.86 9.00 25.78
N GLN A 15 11.69 10.03 25.82
CA GLN A 15 11.82 10.98 24.71
C GLN A 15 12.35 10.31 23.43
N THR A 16 13.28 9.37 23.56
CA THR A 16 13.81 8.62 22.40
C THR A 16 12.74 7.74 21.77
N ILE A 17 11.94 7.05 22.57
CA ILE A 17 10.80 6.25 22.10
C ILE A 17 9.75 7.14 21.44
N TYR A 18 9.41 8.29 22.05
CA TYR A 18 8.48 9.25 21.45
C TYR A 18 8.99 9.78 20.12
N ASN A 19 10.23 10.24 20.05
CA ASN A 19 10.82 10.73 18.80
C ASN A 19 10.90 9.62 17.74
N PHE A 20 11.17 8.38 18.14
CA PHE A 20 11.16 7.24 17.25
C PHE A 20 9.76 6.96 16.68
N LEU A 21 8.73 6.89 17.53
CA LEU A 21 7.34 6.70 17.11
C LEU A 21 6.83 7.84 16.24
N ASP A 22 7.19 9.08 16.59
CA ASP A 22 6.83 10.28 15.85
C ASP A 22 7.49 10.29 14.47
N ASN A 23 8.78 9.98 14.39
CA ASN A 23 9.49 9.85 13.11
C ASN A 23 8.93 8.72 12.24
N GLU A 24 8.70 7.52 12.79
CA GLU A 24 8.10 6.41 12.03
C GLU A 24 6.70 6.77 11.52
N PHE A 25 5.89 7.46 12.34
CA PHE A 25 4.57 7.92 11.96
C PHE A 25 4.63 8.94 10.81
N TYR A 26 5.50 9.96 10.90
CA TYR A 26 5.65 10.96 9.84
C TYR A 26 6.23 10.37 8.56
N GLU A 27 7.19 9.46 8.65
CA GLU A 27 7.73 8.75 7.49
C GLU A 27 6.65 7.92 6.80
N LEU A 28 5.82 7.22 7.57
CA LEU A 28 4.72 6.43 7.02
C LEU A 28 3.64 7.34 6.40
N ARG A 29 3.26 8.42 7.08
CA ARG A 29 2.30 9.41 6.55
C ARG A 29 2.80 9.97 5.23
N ARG A 30 4.07 10.37 5.17
CA ARG A 30 4.70 10.92 3.97
C ARG A 30 4.66 9.93 2.81
N LYS A 31 4.88 8.64 3.05
CA LYS A 31 4.78 7.61 2.01
C LYS A 31 3.36 7.55 1.42
N PHE A 32 2.32 7.62 2.23
CA PHE A 32 0.95 7.67 1.73
C PHE A 32 0.64 8.96 0.97
N GLU A 33 1.14 10.11 1.43
CA GLU A 33 1.02 11.39 0.71
C GLU A 33 1.66 11.28 -0.69
N VAL A 34 2.86 10.69 -0.82
CA VAL A 34 3.51 10.46 -2.12
C VAL A 34 2.63 9.61 -3.04
N LEU A 35 2.01 8.53 -2.53
CA LEU A 35 1.11 7.70 -3.34
C LEU A 35 -0.15 8.46 -3.79
N ALA A 36 -0.69 9.33 -2.94
CA ALA A 36 -1.88 10.12 -3.23
C ALA A 36 -1.63 11.23 -4.26
N ASP A 37 -0.43 11.83 -4.24
CA ASP A 37 -0.03 12.88 -5.16
C ASP A 37 0.37 12.34 -6.55
N PHE A 38 0.82 11.09 -6.63
CA PHE A 38 1.22 10.49 -7.91
C PHE A 38 0.02 10.09 -8.76
N LYS A 39 -0.30 10.90 -9.78
CA LYS A 39 -1.39 10.65 -10.73
C LYS A 39 -1.04 9.56 -11.74
N ILE A 40 -2.01 8.74 -12.08
CA ILE A 40 -1.88 7.62 -13.00
C ILE A 40 -2.68 7.88 -14.26
N VAL A 41 -2.00 7.79 -15.41
CA VAL A 41 -2.62 7.99 -16.73
C VAL A 41 -3.31 6.72 -17.22
N ASP A 42 -2.68 5.55 -17.04
CA ASP A 42 -3.23 4.25 -17.41
C ASP A 42 -3.27 3.30 -16.20
N PRO A 43 -4.42 3.21 -15.51
CA PRO A 43 -4.59 2.27 -14.41
C PRO A 43 -4.38 0.81 -14.82
N SER A 44 -4.71 0.42 -16.05
CA SER A 44 -4.61 -0.98 -16.50
C SER A 44 -3.16 -1.44 -16.57
N GLU A 45 -2.27 -0.59 -17.10
CA GLU A 45 -0.85 -0.90 -17.19
C GLU A 45 -0.22 -1.04 -15.80
N ILE A 46 -0.52 -0.11 -14.88
CA ILE A 46 0.00 -0.16 -13.51
C ILE A 46 -0.50 -1.41 -12.77
N ILE A 47 -1.79 -1.71 -12.87
CA ILE A 47 -2.37 -2.89 -12.21
C ILE A 47 -1.71 -4.16 -12.76
N LYS A 48 -1.49 -4.25 -14.08
CA LYS A 48 -0.79 -5.38 -14.69
C LYS A 48 0.62 -5.53 -14.09
N ARG A 49 1.37 -4.43 -14.03
CA ARG A 49 2.74 -4.43 -13.48
C ARG A 49 2.78 -4.86 -12.01
N ILE A 50 1.94 -4.29 -11.15
CA ILE A 50 1.91 -4.64 -9.71
C ILE A 50 1.46 -6.10 -9.53
N ALA A 51 0.46 -6.56 -10.28
CA ALA A 51 0.01 -7.95 -10.23
C ALA A 51 1.11 -8.93 -10.66
N ASP A 52 1.88 -8.56 -11.68
CA ASP A 52 3.01 -9.35 -12.18
C ASP A 52 4.20 -9.34 -11.21
N GLU A 53 4.49 -8.23 -10.53
CA GLU A 53 5.60 -8.13 -9.56
C GLU A 53 5.27 -8.88 -8.26
N THR A 54 4.08 -8.65 -7.70
CA THR A 54 3.65 -9.27 -6.43
C THR A 54 3.11 -10.70 -6.58
N LYS A 55 2.86 -11.15 -7.82
CA LYS A 55 2.23 -12.44 -8.14
C LYS A 55 0.90 -12.66 -7.43
N LEU A 56 0.21 -11.59 -7.03
CA LEU A 56 -1.02 -11.66 -6.26
C LEU A 56 -2.15 -12.32 -7.06
N PHE A 57 -2.23 -12.01 -8.36
CA PHE A 57 -3.08 -12.66 -9.33
C PHE A 57 -2.51 -12.47 -10.74
N LYS A 58 -3.00 -13.24 -11.71
CA LYS A 58 -2.66 -13.02 -13.13
C LYS A 58 -3.57 -11.94 -13.72
N PHE A 59 -2.98 -10.90 -14.30
CA PHE A 59 -3.76 -9.82 -14.91
C PHE A 59 -4.64 -10.34 -16.05
N GLU A 60 -4.09 -11.15 -16.95
CA GLU A 60 -4.80 -11.65 -18.13
C GLU A 60 -5.67 -12.86 -17.82
N SER A 61 -6.84 -12.93 -18.45
CA SER A 61 -7.78 -14.04 -18.28
C SER A 61 -7.26 -15.39 -18.81
N SER A 62 -6.45 -15.39 -19.87
CA SER A 62 -5.74 -16.57 -20.39
C SER A 62 -4.56 -16.16 -21.28
N ASP A 63 -3.62 -17.08 -21.56
CA ASP A 63 -2.47 -16.79 -22.45
C ASP A 63 -2.89 -16.42 -23.89
N LYS A 64 -4.13 -16.75 -24.27
CA LYS A 64 -4.70 -16.47 -25.59
C LYS A 64 -5.64 -15.25 -25.59
N ASN A 65 -5.98 -14.72 -24.40
CA ASN A 65 -6.91 -13.62 -24.25
C ASN A 65 -6.31 -12.54 -23.33
N PRO A 66 -5.84 -11.41 -23.89
CA PRO A 66 -5.22 -10.34 -23.12
C PRO A 66 -6.23 -9.54 -22.28
N ALA A 67 -7.52 -9.89 -22.32
CA ALA A 67 -8.55 -9.23 -21.52
C ALA A 67 -8.27 -9.41 -20.01
N PRO A 68 -8.58 -8.39 -19.18
CA PRO A 68 -8.39 -8.44 -17.74
C PRO A 68 -9.17 -9.61 -17.10
N SER A 69 -8.51 -10.31 -16.17
CA SER A 69 -9.10 -11.36 -15.34
C SER A 69 -10.15 -10.78 -14.38
N LEU A 70 -10.92 -11.65 -13.72
CA LEU A 70 -11.95 -11.19 -12.78
C LEU A 70 -11.36 -10.28 -11.67
N ASN A 71 -10.21 -10.66 -11.12
CA ASN A 71 -9.52 -9.87 -10.10
C ASN A 71 -9.01 -8.53 -10.66
N ALA A 72 -8.45 -8.54 -11.87
CA ALA A 72 -8.00 -7.32 -12.53
C ALA A 72 -9.16 -6.34 -12.77
N ARG A 73 -10.32 -6.85 -13.21
CA ARG A 73 -11.53 -6.04 -13.38
C ARG A 73 -12.03 -5.47 -12.08
N LEU A 74 -12.06 -6.25 -11.00
CA LEU A 74 -12.46 -5.76 -9.68
C LEU A 74 -11.57 -4.59 -9.22
N VAL A 75 -10.26 -4.71 -9.37
CA VAL A 75 -9.33 -3.64 -9.01
C VAL A 75 -9.57 -2.39 -9.86
N LEU A 76 -9.71 -2.55 -11.19
CA LEU A 76 -10.02 -1.45 -12.11
C LEU A 76 -11.35 -0.75 -11.75
N GLU A 77 -12.39 -1.53 -11.46
CA GLU A 77 -13.71 -1.02 -11.08
C GLU A 77 -13.65 -0.27 -9.75
N THR A 78 -12.91 -0.78 -8.74
CA THR A 78 -12.71 -0.08 -7.48
C THR A 78 -12.05 1.28 -7.70
N ILE A 79 -10.97 1.36 -8.47
CA ILE A 79 -10.30 2.63 -8.78
C ILE A 79 -11.25 3.57 -9.52
N GLN A 80 -11.96 3.09 -10.53
CA GLN A 80 -12.91 3.90 -11.27
C GLN A 80 -14.01 4.45 -10.36
N ASN A 81 -14.56 3.63 -9.46
CA ASN A 81 -15.56 4.08 -8.51
C ASN A 81 -15.01 5.14 -7.55
N GLU A 82 -13.80 4.94 -7.02
CA GLU A 82 -13.14 5.92 -6.14
C GLU A 82 -12.90 7.26 -6.86
N THR A 83 -12.43 7.25 -8.11
CA THR A 83 -12.22 8.49 -8.89
C THR A 83 -13.52 9.26 -9.10
N LEU A 84 -14.64 8.57 -9.32
CA LEU A 84 -15.96 9.18 -9.48
C LEU A 84 -16.49 9.76 -8.16
N ILE A 85 -16.30 9.05 -7.05
CA ILE A 85 -16.77 9.48 -5.72
C ILE A 85 -15.97 10.69 -5.25
N LEU A 86 -14.65 10.62 -5.37
CA LEU A 86 -13.73 11.66 -4.88
C LEU A 86 -13.61 12.82 -5.87
N LYS A 87 -14.06 12.65 -7.12
CA LYS A 87 -13.93 13.62 -8.21
C LYS A 87 -12.47 14.01 -8.46
N GLU A 88 -11.60 13.01 -8.42
CA GLU A 88 -10.17 13.15 -8.62
C GLU A 88 -9.68 12.16 -9.69
N ASP A 89 -8.60 12.54 -10.37
CA ASP A 89 -7.87 11.62 -11.24
C ASP A 89 -7.27 10.47 -10.42
N ALA A 90 -7.21 9.29 -11.04
CA ALA A 90 -6.63 8.09 -10.45
C ALA A 90 -5.20 8.37 -9.95
N ASN A 91 -4.88 7.86 -8.77
CA ASN A 91 -3.55 7.96 -8.18
C ASN A 91 -3.07 6.62 -7.63
N MET A 92 -1.79 6.55 -7.25
CA MET A 92 -1.20 5.32 -6.75
C MET A 92 -1.80 4.88 -5.41
N TRP A 93 -2.30 5.82 -4.60
CA TRP A 93 -3.04 5.49 -3.39
C TRP A 93 -4.30 4.67 -3.69
N MET A 94 -5.13 5.11 -4.64
CA MET A 94 -6.34 4.38 -5.07
C MET A 94 -5.99 3.00 -5.62
N VAL A 95 -4.89 2.87 -6.36
CA VAL A 95 -4.40 1.56 -6.84
C VAL A 95 -4.03 0.65 -5.67
N TYR A 96 -3.18 1.12 -4.76
CA TYR A 96 -2.80 0.35 -3.58
C TYR A 96 -4.03 -0.07 -2.78
N ASN A 97 -4.96 0.86 -2.54
CA ASN A 97 -6.18 0.62 -1.78
C ASN A 97 -7.07 -0.45 -2.45
N ALA A 98 -7.25 -0.39 -3.77
CA ALA A 98 -8.03 -1.38 -4.52
C ALA A 98 -7.41 -2.80 -4.48
N PHE A 99 -6.08 -2.90 -4.57
CA PHE A 99 -5.39 -4.17 -4.35
C PHE A 99 -5.57 -4.69 -2.92
N ASN A 100 -5.54 -3.77 -1.93
CA ASN A 100 -5.68 -4.14 -0.54
C ASN A 100 -7.11 -4.62 -0.20
N GLU A 101 -8.13 -3.97 -0.78
CA GLU A 101 -9.52 -4.42 -0.71
C GLU A 101 -9.67 -5.84 -1.29
N LEU A 102 -9.06 -6.12 -2.43
CA LEU A 102 -9.06 -7.46 -3.01
C LEU A 102 -8.38 -8.48 -2.07
N LEU A 103 -7.20 -8.16 -1.55
CA LEU A 103 -6.40 -9.01 -0.67
C LEU A 103 -7.14 -9.38 0.62
N HIS A 104 -7.76 -8.40 1.28
CA HIS A 104 -8.46 -8.62 2.55
C HIS A 104 -9.91 -9.06 2.39
N GLY A 105 -10.58 -8.67 1.30
CA GLY A 105 -12.01 -8.92 1.10
C GLY A 105 -12.33 -10.19 0.32
N LYS A 106 -11.50 -10.57 -0.66
CA LYS A 106 -11.84 -11.66 -1.60
C LYS A 106 -10.85 -12.82 -1.57
N MET A 107 -9.59 -12.58 -1.20
CA MET A 107 -8.58 -13.65 -1.20
C MET A 107 -8.66 -14.50 0.08
N LYS A 108 -8.68 -15.83 -0.11
CA LYS A 108 -8.60 -16.79 0.99
C LYS A 108 -7.14 -16.96 1.43
N LYS A 109 -6.64 -16.00 2.20
CA LYS A 109 -5.28 -15.98 2.78
C LYS A 109 -5.38 -15.92 4.30
N THR A 110 -4.38 -16.45 5.01
CA THR A 110 -4.29 -16.26 6.46
C THR A 110 -3.92 -14.81 6.79
N PHE A 111 -4.18 -14.38 8.02
CA PHE A 111 -3.81 -13.04 8.49
C PHE A 111 -2.32 -12.73 8.25
N ASP A 112 -1.43 -13.67 8.59
CA ASP A 112 0.03 -13.48 8.39
C ASP A 112 0.41 -13.35 6.92
N GLN A 113 -0.25 -14.12 6.03
CA GLN A 113 -0.05 -14.02 4.59
C GLN A 113 -0.55 -12.67 4.06
N GLN A 114 -1.71 -12.21 4.52
CA GLN A 114 -2.24 -10.91 4.15
C GLN A 114 -1.30 -9.80 4.61
N LYS A 115 -0.82 -9.82 5.85
CA LYS A 115 0.14 -8.82 6.37
C LYS A 115 1.43 -8.78 5.55
N LYS A 116 1.95 -9.94 5.14
CA LYS A 116 3.15 -10.00 4.29
C LYS A 116 2.89 -9.40 2.91
N LEU A 117 1.78 -9.80 2.27
CA LEU A 117 1.42 -9.35 0.93
C LEU A 117 1.06 -7.86 0.90
N ASP A 118 0.38 -7.35 1.92
CA ASP A 118 0.06 -5.92 2.07
C ASP A 118 1.36 -5.09 2.13
N LYS A 119 2.33 -5.51 2.94
CA LYS A 119 3.64 -4.85 2.98
C LYS A 119 4.37 -4.89 1.63
N GLU A 120 4.29 -6.01 0.93
CA GLU A 120 4.89 -6.17 -0.40
C GLU A 120 4.21 -5.28 -1.44
N LEU A 121 2.87 -5.22 -1.43
CA LEU A 121 2.06 -4.33 -2.27
C LEU A 121 2.41 -2.86 -2.02
N PHE A 122 2.47 -2.45 -0.75
CA PHE A 122 2.80 -1.08 -0.38
C PHE A 122 4.20 -0.68 -0.85
N ASN A 123 5.19 -1.55 -0.65
CA ASN A 123 6.56 -1.31 -1.11
C ASN A 123 6.63 -1.25 -2.64
N THR A 124 5.95 -2.16 -3.33
CA THR A 124 5.89 -2.18 -4.80
C THR A 124 5.29 -0.88 -5.33
N ALA A 125 4.15 -0.45 -4.77
CA ALA A 125 3.51 0.81 -5.14
C ALA A 125 4.44 2.02 -4.90
N LEU A 126 5.18 2.03 -3.79
CA LEU A 126 6.18 3.08 -3.51
C LEU A 126 7.34 3.09 -4.51
N GLU A 127 7.88 1.92 -4.87
CA GLU A 127 8.97 1.81 -5.83
C GLU A 127 8.58 2.31 -7.24
N LEU A 128 7.29 2.29 -7.58
CA LEU A 128 6.79 2.81 -8.85
C LEU A 128 6.62 4.33 -8.91
N VAL A 129 6.66 5.00 -7.75
CA VAL A 129 6.46 6.46 -7.66
C VAL A 129 7.73 7.25 -7.30
N TYR A 130 8.83 6.55 -6.98
CA TYR A 130 10.18 7.12 -6.76
C TYR A 130 11.04 7.03 -8.01
#